data_AF-A0A6L3AW28-F1
#
_entry.id   AF-A0A6L3AW28-F1
#
_cell.length_a   1.000
_cell.length_b   1.000
_cell.length_c   1.000
_cell.angle_alpha   90.00
_cell.angle_beta   90.00
_cell.angle_gamma   90.00
#
_symmetry.space_group_name_H-M   'P 1'
#
loop_
_entity.id
_entity.type
_entity.pdbx_description
1 polymer ?
#
loop_
_entity_poly.entity_id
_entity_poly.type
_entity_poly.pdbx_seq_one_letter_code
_entity_poly.pdbx_strand_id
1 'polypeptide(L)'
;MKVALPPLAPIPERKPDVPASPSSAGAASGGSFQSALAEVQPVPRGRLANGQKVPPLPATKPEAPIQLADGTRVPFPARKPDAPTVSAQQPTAISTALAGNPAAGQVVLAAQQVAGLSGHSFTAILAQATQESGLDPAARNRSSSAAGPFQFLERTWLDLFRRHGAAYGQGELASAIQSRNGIPSVKDPAVRRQILALRHDVDLSAGMAARYLSEGRDRLEERLKRPVSETESRIAYVLGVGGAAKLIRAAESSPRAAAAELLPAAARSNRGLFYDRASGRELTASETVARLTRRMDTDQKEMFERIAQAAEPRVRLDGGPSPLSSFQSAALGGTAGMDADGASEYENGDGNPFG
;
A
#
# COMPACT_ATOMS: atom_id res chain seq x y z
N MET A 1 14.20 19.22 14.01
CA MET A 1 14.81 18.34 12.99
C MET A 1 14.02 17.04 12.93
N LYS A 2 13.12 16.86 11.96
CA LYS A 2 12.43 15.57 11.77
C LYS A 2 13.39 14.66 10.99
N VAL A 3 13.95 13.69 11.70
CA VAL A 3 14.83 12.67 11.10
C VAL A 3 13.94 11.72 10.31
N ALA A 4 13.82 11.94 9.00
CA ALA A 4 13.26 10.94 8.10
C ALA A 4 14.12 9.68 8.22
N LEU A 5 13.52 8.59 8.72
CA LEU A 5 14.20 7.31 8.88
C LEU A 5 14.38 6.67 7.49
N PRO A 6 15.53 6.03 7.21
CA PRO A 6 15.81 5.47 5.88
C PRO A 6 14.83 4.33 5.53
N PRO A 7 14.46 4.15 4.24
CA PRO A 7 13.56 3.09 3.80
C PRO A 7 14.11 1.71 4.17
N LEU A 8 13.21 0.77 4.49
CA LEU A 8 13.59 -0.65 4.61
C LEU A 8 13.96 -1.12 3.21
N ALA A 9 15.24 -1.33 2.95
CA ALA A 9 15.63 -2.04 1.75
C ALA A 9 15.21 -3.51 1.94
N PRO A 10 14.31 -4.07 1.12
CA PRO A 10 14.10 -5.51 1.13
C PRO A 10 15.47 -6.17 0.91
N ILE A 11 15.85 -7.10 1.80
CA ILE A 11 17.09 -7.84 1.59
C ILE A 11 16.91 -8.59 0.27
N PRO A 12 17.81 -8.44 -0.72
CA PRO A 12 17.66 -9.12 -1.99
C PRO A 12 17.59 -10.63 -1.73
N GLU A 13 16.39 -11.20 -1.94
CA GLU A 13 16.19 -12.64 -1.77
C GLU A 13 17.10 -13.39 -2.75
N ARG A 14 17.96 -14.25 -2.22
CA ARG A 14 18.74 -15.21 -3.00
C ARG A 14 18.15 -16.60 -2.78
N LYS A 15 17.75 -17.21 -3.90
CA LYS A 15 17.18 -18.54 -4.13
C LYS A 15 15.77 -18.79 -3.56
N PRO A 16 14.78 -19.08 -4.43
CA PRO A 16 13.54 -19.72 -3.97
C PRO A 16 13.85 -21.14 -3.48
N ASP A 17 13.34 -21.48 -2.29
CA ASP A 17 13.19 -22.88 -1.88
C ASP A 17 12.22 -23.58 -2.85
N VAL A 18 12.56 -24.81 -3.24
CA VAL A 18 11.80 -25.62 -4.21
C VAL A 18 10.65 -26.33 -3.48
N PRO A 19 9.37 -26.10 -3.85
CA PRO A 19 8.28 -27.00 -3.47
C PRO A 19 8.16 -28.16 -4.45
N ALA A 20 7.89 -29.35 -3.92
CA ALA A 20 7.62 -30.58 -4.68
C ALA A 20 6.28 -30.50 -5.43
N SER A 21 6.25 -31.04 -6.65
CA SER A 21 5.08 -31.06 -7.54
C SER A 21 4.05 -32.12 -7.14
N PRO A 22 2.74 -31.83 -7.22
CA PRO A 22 1.73 -32.86 -7.41
C PRO A 22 1.16 -32.86 -8.84
N SER A 23 0.81 -34.06 -9.29
CA SER A 23 0.41 -34.48 -10.62
C SER A 23 -0.87 -33.84 -11.18
N SER A 24 -0.93 -33.82 -12.51
CA SER A 24 -2.01 -33.40 -13.40
C SER A 24 -3.29 -34.25 -13.30
N ALA A 25 -4.45 -33.61 -13.40
CA ALA A 25 -5.64 -34.16 -14.07
C ALA A 25 -6.66 -33.06 -14.44
N GLY A 26 -7.18 -33.11 -15.68
CA GLY A 26 -8.52 -32.63 -16.02
C GLY A 26 -8.63 -31.26 -16.71
N ALA A 27 -8.71 -31.27 -18.04
CA ALA A 27 -9.13 -30.13 -18.86
C ALA A 27 -10.65 -29.95 -18.84
N ALA A 28 -11.14 -28.71 -18.75
CA ALA A 28 -12.47 -28.31 -19.22
C ALA A 28 -12.51 -26.81 -19.56
N SER A 29 -13.33 -26.51 -20.56
CA SER A 29 -13.47 -25.32 -21.38
C SER A 29 -13.92 -24.03 -20.70
N GLY A 30 -13.27 -22.92 -21.10
CA GLY A 30 -13.89 -21.73 -21.71
C GLY A 30 -15.11 -21.07 -21.05
N GLY A 31 -14.88 -19.95 -20.35
CA GLY A 31 -15.88 -18.94 -20.04
C GLY A 31 -15.20 -17.71 -19.44
N SER A 32 -15.39 -16.52 -20.02
CA SER A 32 -14.81 -15.28 -19.51
C SER A 32 -15.49 -14.87 -18.19
N PHE A 33 -14.72 -14.34 -17.25
CA PHE A 33 -15.17 -13.91 -15.91
C PHE A 33 -16.32 -12.88 -15.96
N GLN A 34 -16.45 -12.13 -17.05
CA GLN A 34 -17.56 -11.19 -17.24
C GLN A 34 -18.91 -11.88 -17.52
N SER A 35 -18.93 -13.10 -18.08
CA SER A 35 -20.17 -13.83 -18.32
C SER A 35 -20.76 -14.46 -17.04
N ALA A 36 -19.95 -14.72 -16.02
CA ALA A 36 -20.40 -15.29 -14.75
C ALA A 36 -21.07 -14.27 -13.80
N LEU A 37 -20.89 -12.97 -14.06
CA LEU A 37 -21.48 -11.89 -13.26
C LEU A 37 -22.86 -11.43 -13.77
N ALA A 38 -23.27 -11.85 -14.98
CA ALA A 38 -24.49 -11.36 -15.62
C ALA A 38 -25.74 -12.23 -15.36
N GLU A 39 -25.62 -13.43 -14.77
CA GLU A 39 -26.75 -14.36 -14.56
C GLU A 39 -27.29 -14.45 -13.13
N VAL A 40 -26.86 -13.59 -12.21
CA VAL A 40 -27.40 -13.58 -10.85
C VAL A 40 -28.72 -12.80 -10.82
N GLN A 41 -29.84 -13.50 -11.01
CA GLN A 41 -31.17 -12.94 -10.75
C GLN A 41 -31.31 -12.52 -9.28
N PRO A 42 -31.95 -11.37 -8.98
CA PRO A 42 -32.12 -10.91 -7.60
C PRO A 42 -33.10 -11.80 -6.83
N VAL A 43 -32.69 -12.31 -5.67
CA VAL A 43 -33.57 -13.03 -4.73
C VAL A 43 -34.54 -12.03 -4.08
N PRO A 44 -35.87 -12.29 -4.08
CA PRO A 44 -36.84 -11.41 -3.44
C PRO A 44 -36.67 -11.37 -1.91
N ARG A 45 -36.82 -10.18 -1.33
CA ARG A 45 -36.67 -9.93 0.13
C ARG A 45 -37.53 -10.91 0.95
N GLY A 46 -36.90 -11.59 1.91
CA GLY A 46 -37.58 -12.43 2.92
C GLY A 46 -37.38 -13.95 2.79
N ARG A 47 -36.47 -14.43 1.93
CA ARG A 47 -36.05 -15.85 1.87
C ARG A 47 -34.54 -16.00 1.89
N LEU A 48 -34.09 -17.14 2.40
CA LEU A 48 -32.71 -17.60 2.28
C LEU A 48 -32.44 -18.17 0.87
N ALA A 49 -31.18 -18.26 0.46
CA ALA A 49 -30.76 -18.74 -0.86
C ALA A 49 -31.18 -20.18 -1.21
N ASN A 50 -31.69 -20.94 -0.23
CA ASN A 50 -32.23 -22.30 -0.36
C ASN A 50 -33.78 -22.35 -0.39
N GLY A 51 -34.47 -21.21 -0.50
CA GLY A 51 -35.93 -21.13 -0.59
C GLY A 51 -36.69 -21.28 0.74
N GLN A 52 -36.00 -21.44 1.87
CA GLN A 52 -36.63 -21.57 3.18
C GLN A 52 -37.07 -20.22 3.78
N LYS A 53 -38.16 -20.25 4.56
CA LYS A 53 -38.73 -19.11 5.28
C LYS A 53 -37.90 -18.82 6.54
N VAL A 54 -37.61 -17.55 6.82
CA VAL A 54 -36.82 -17.14 7.99
C VAL A 54 -37.60 -17.44 9.29
N PRO A 55 -36.99 -18.08 10.31
CA PRO A 55 -37.64 -18.29 11.61
C PRO A 55 -37.95 -16.96 12.34
N PRO A 56 -39.01 -16.89 13.16
CA PRO A 56 -39.37 -15.66 13.87
C PRO A 56 -38.33 -15.32 14.96
N LEU A 57 -38.00 -14.04 15.06
CA LEU A 57 -37.16 -13.47 16.12
C LEU A 57 -37.88 -13.60 17.48
N PRO A 58 -37.19 -14.00 18.57
CA PRO A 58 -37.75 -13.88 19.90
C PRO A 58 -37.88 -12.41 20.30
N ALA A 59 -39.11 -11.97 20.56
CA ALA A 59 -39.43 -10.67 21.10
C ALA A 59 -39.67 -10.79 22.61
N THR A 60 -38.75 -10.28 23.44
CA THR A 60 -39.03 -9.56 24.72
C THR A 60 -37.73 -9.11 25.43
N LYS A 61 -37.86 -7.99 26.15
CA LYS A 61 -36.93 -7.12 26.91
C LYS A 61 -36.08 -7.85 28.00
N PRO A 62 -34.89 -7.34 28.42
CA PRO A 62 -33.99 -8.06 29.33
C PRO A 62 -34.48 -8.19 30.79
N GLU A 63 -34.13 -9.33 31.38
CA GLU A 63 -34.33 -9.73 32.78
C GLU A 63 -33.39 -8.95 33.74
N ALA A 64 -33.83 -8.78 34.99
CA ALA A 64 -33.15 -8.02 36.04
C ALA A 64 -31.83 -8.66 36.51
N PRO A 65 -30.91 -7.90 37.16
CA PRO A 65 -29.60 -8.42 37.58
C PRO A 65 -29.71 -9.48 38.68
N ILE A 66 -29.00 -10.60 38.51
CA ILE A 66 -28.87 -11.66 39.52
C ILE A 66 -27.93 -11.16 40.63
N GLN A 67 -28.39 -11.19 41.88
CA GLN A 67 -27.56 -11.02 43.08
C GLN A 67 -27.06 -12.39 43.55
N LEU A 68 -25.76 -12.51 43.80
CA LEU A 68 -25.18 -13.65 44.51
C LEU A 68 -25.51 -13.55 46.00
N ALA A 69 -25.55 -14.69 46.71
CA ALA A 69 -25.97 -14.77 48.12
C ALA A 69 -25.09 -14.00 49.12
N ASP A 70 -23.95 -13.47 48.68
CA ASP A 70 -23.03 -12.63 49.46
C ASP A 70 -23.24 -11.11 49.24
N GLY A 71 -24.27 -10.72 48.49
CA GLY A 71 -24.59 -9.32 48.20
C GLY A 71 -23.80 -8.71 47.05
N THR A 72 -22.94 -9.48 46.37
CA THR A 72 -22.16 -8.99 45.24
C THR A 72 -23.01 -8.90 43.97
N ARG A 73 -23.03 -7.72 43.34
CA ARG A 73 -23.62 -7.51 42.00
C ARG A 73 -22.57 -7.80 40.94
N VAL A 74 -22.80 -8.80 40.09
CA VAL A 74 -21.98 -9.07 38.91
C VAL A 74 -22.23 -7.99 37.84
N PRO A 75 -21.20 -7.20 37.43
CA PRO A 75 -21.34 -6.29 36.31
C PRO A 75 -21.43 -7.06 34.99
N PHE A 76 -22.23 -6.55 34.04
CA PHE A 76 -22.22 -7.06 32.67
C PHE A 76 -20.80 -7.00 32.07
N PRO A 77 -20.39 -7.98 31.25
CA PRO A 77 -19.14 -7.90 30.51
C PRO A 77 -19.13 -6.64 29.65
N ALA A 78 -18.09 -5.83 29.81
CA ALA A 78 -17.85 -4.64 29.02
C ALA A 78 -17.91 -4.98 27.52
N ARG A 79 -18.50 -4.07 26.73
CA ARG A 79 -18.48 -4.10 25.27
C ARG A 79 -17.11 -4.55 24.77
N LYS A 80 -17.11 -5.57 23.92
CA LYS A 80 -15.95 -5.99 23.12
C LYS A 80 -15.30 -4.73 22.53
N PRO A 81 -13.98 -4.51 22.65
CA PRO A 81 -13.35 -3.35 22.05
C PRO A 81 -13.68 -3.34 20.56
N ASP A 82 -14.19 -2.21 20.08
CA ASP A 82 -14.52 -2.02 18.68
C ASP A 82 -13.31 -2.41 17.83
N ALA A 83 -13.53 -3.31 16.87
CA ALA A 83 -12.59 -3.45 15.76
C ALA A 83 -12.42 -2.05 15.14
N PRO A 84 -11.22 -1.64 14.71
CA PRO A 84 -11.01 -0.30 14.21
C PRO A 84 -11.95 -0.05 13.04
N THR A 85 -12.94 0.81 13.26
CA THR A 85 -13.82 1.33 12.22
C THR A 85 -12.92 2.08 11.26
N VAL A 86 -12.66 1.49 10.10
CA VAL A 86 -12.16 2.22 8.93
C VAL A 86 -13.25 3.25 8.63
N SER A 87 -13.07 4.49 9.09
CA SER A 87 -14.05 5.55 8.88
C SER A 87 -14.39 5.64 7.40
N ALA A 88 -15.68 5.64 7.06
CA ALA A 88 -16.19 5.79 5.69
C ALA A 88 -15.76 7.10 4.99
N GLN A 89 -15.02 7.97 5.69
CA GLN A 89 -14.39 9.19 5.20
C GLN A 89 -13.00 8.96 4.60
N GLN A 90 -12.35 7.82 4.89
CA GLN A 90 -10.99 7.51 4.41
C GLN A 90 -10.92 7.29 2.88
N PRO A 91 -11.85 6.57 2.22
CA PRO A 91 -11.81 6.42 0.76
C PRO A 91 -11.91 7.77 0.03
N THR A 92 -12.72 8.69 0.55
CA THR A 92 -13.02 9.99 -0.07
C THR A 92 -11.85 10.98 0.01
N ALA A 93 -11.12 10.99 1.14
CA ALA A 93 -9.92 11.81 1.28
C ALA A 93 -8.83 11.36 0.29
N ILE A 94 -8.61 10.05 0.19
CA ILE A 94 -7.63 9.48 -0.72
C ILE A 94 -7.96 9.88 -2.18
N SER A 95 -9.23 9.78 -2.60
CA SER A 95 -9.67 10.20 -3.95
C SER A 95 -9.44 11.69 -4.24
N THR A 96 -9.66 12.58 -3.27
CA THR A 96 -9.46 14.03 -3.45
C THR A 96 -7.98 14.41 -3.52
N ALA A 97 -7.11 13.76 -2.73
CA ALA A 97 -5.65 13.96 -2.78
C ALA A 97 -5.06 13.61 -4.15
N LEU A 98 -5.64 12.61 -4.81
CA LEU A 98 -5.15 12.02 -6.05
C LEU A 98 -5.66 12.75 -7.29
N ALA A 99 -6.57 13.72 -7.15
CA ALA A 99 -7.05 14.55 -8.26
C ALA A 99 -5.92 15.36 -8.93
N GLY A 100 -4.82 15.64 -8.20
CA GLY A 100 -3.63 16.30 -8.73
C GLY A 100 -2.60 15.36 -9.38
N ASN A 101 -2.76 14.03 -9.26
CA ASN A 101 -1.87 13.04 -9.86
C ASN A 101 -2.65 11.75 -10.22
N PRO A 102 -3.22 11.67 -11.44
CA PRO A 102 -4.05 10.53 -11.85
C PRO A 102 -3.28 9.20 -11.86
N ALA A 103 -1.97 9.24 -12.12
CA ALA A 103 -1.10 8.06 -12.13
C ALA A 103 -0.96 7.44 -10.73
N ALA A 104 -0.72 8.27 -9.71
CA ALA A 104 -0.77 7.82 -8.32
C ALA A 104 -2.17 7.33 -7.93
N GLY A 105 -3.21 7.97 -8.47
CA GLY A 105 -4.61 7.56 -8.33
C GLY A 105 -4.85 6.11 -8.74
N GLN A 106 -4.31 5.72 -9.89
CA GLN A 106 -4.41 4.35 -10.39
C GLN A 106 -3.73 3.34 -9.47
N VAL A 107 -2.53 3.64 -8.95
CA VAL A 107 -1.80 2.73 -8.04
C VAL A 107 -2.60 2.47 -6.76
N VAL A 108 -3.26 3.51 -6.24
CA VAL A 108 -4.12 3.41 -5.06
C VAL A 108 -5.34 2.53 -5.33
N LEU A 109 -6.03 2.74 -6.44
CA LEU A 109 -7.20 1.94 -6.81
C LEU A 109 -6.82 0.47 -7.02
N ALA A 110 -5.71 0.22 -7.73
CA ALA A 110 -5.20 -1.14 -7.94
C ALA A 110 -4.84 -1.82 -6.60
N ALA A 111 -4.18 -1.11 -5.68
CA ALA A 111 -3.90 -1.61 -4.34
C ALA A 111 -5.17 -1.95 -3.56
N GLN A 112 -6.25 -1.18 -3.73
CA GLN A 112 -7.54 -1.45 -3.11
C GLN A 112 -8.21 -2.70 -3.70
N GLN A 113 -8.16 -2.88 -5.02
CA GLN A 113 -8.75 -4.02 -5.72
C GLN A 113 -8.11 -5.35 -5.32
N VAL A 114 -6.80 -5.36 -5.07
CA VAL A 114 -6.05 -6.56 -4.71
C VAL A 114 -5.93 -6.78 -3.20
N ALA A 115 -6.43 -5.83 -2.40
CA ALA A 115 -6.48 -5.96 -0.95
C ALA A 115 -7.28 -7.20 -0.54
N GLY A 116 -6.81 -7.91 0.49
CA GLY A 116 -7.43 -9.15 0.96
C GLY A 116 -7.10 -10.40 0.13
N LEU A 117 -6.78 -10.27 -1.17
CA LEU A 117 -6.36 -11.42 -1.99
C LEU A 117 -5.06 -12.08 -1.48
N SER A 118 -4.22 -11.30 -0.80
CA SER A 118 -2.93 -11.73 -0.24
C SER A 118 -2.98 -11.98 1.27
N GLY A 119 -4.15 -11.86 1.90
CA GLY A 119 -4.25 -11.79 3.36
C GLY A 119 -3.61 -10.53 3.98
N HIS A 120 -3.33 -9.50 3.17
CA HIS A 120 -2.87 -8.19 3.62
C HIS A 120 -3.95 -7.13 3.38
N SER A 121 -4.02 -6.15 4.28
CA SER A 121 -4.93 -5.03 4.15
C SER A 121 -4.56 -4.15 2.95
N PHE A 122 -5.54 -3.41 2.43
CA PHE A 122 -5.30 -2.32 1.47
C PHE A 122 -4.16 -1.40 1.92
N THR A 123 -4.14 -1.11 3.23
CA THR A 123 -3.18 -0.19 3.83
C THR A 123 -1.75 -0.70 3.76
N ALA A 124 -1.53 -2.01 3.90
CA ALA A 124 -0.21 -2.61 3.79
C ALA A 124 0.28 -2.61 2.34
N ILE A 125 -0.59 -2.94 1.39
CA ILE A 125 -0.24 -2.93 -0.04
C ILE A 125 0.05 -1.49 -0.50
N LEU A 126 -0.73 -0.52 -0.06
CA LEU A 126 -0.50 0.89 -0.36
C LEU A 126 0.80 1.42 0.25
N ALA A 127 1.10 1.04 1.51
CA ALA A 127 2.36 1.38 2.16
C ALA A 127 3.56 0.83 1.39
N GLN A 128 3.43 -0.39 0.87
CA GLN A 128 4.44 -1.00 0.02
C GLN A 128 4.68 -0.19 -1.26
N ALA A 129 3.64 0.13 -2.03
CA ALA A 129 3.80 0.94 -3.24
C ALA A 129 4.35 2.35 -2.95
N THR A 130 3.93 2.96 -1.83
CA THR A 130 4.43 4.28 -1.41
C THR A 130 5.92 4.23 -1.08
N GLN A 131 6.36 3.20 -0.36
CA GLN A 131 7.76 3.05 0.02
C GLN A 131 8.65 2.72 -1.18
N GLU A 132 8.18 1.88 -2.09
CA GLU A 132 8.96 1.40 -3.23
C GLU A 132 9.06 2.47 -4.34
N SER A 133 7.97 3.15 -4.68
CA SER A 133 7.95 4.08 -5.81
C SER A 133 7.44 5.48 -5.49
N GLY A 134 6.94 5.74 -4.29
CA GLY A 134 6.20 6.98 -4.01
C GLY A 134 4.88 7.05 -4.78
N LEU A 135 4.27 5.90 -5.11
CA LEU A 135 3.08 5.78 -5.96
C LEU A 135 3.31 6.17 -7.44
N ASP A 136 4.57 6.21 -7.89
CA ASP A 136 4.90 6.42 -9.31
C ASP A 136 4.87 5.09 -10.08
N PRO A 137 3.95 4.89 -11.05
CA PRO A 137 3.91 3.68 -11.87
C PRO A 137 5.06 3.58 -12.88
N ALA A 138 5.67 4.71 -13.24
CA ALA A 138 6.81 4.78 -14.15
C ALA A 138 8.17 4.64 -13.44
N ALA A 139 8.16 4.49 -12.11
CA ALA A 139 9.37 4.49 -11.29
C ALA A 139 10.39 3.45 -11.78
N ARG A 140 11.65 3.88 -11.87
CA ARG A 140 12.78 3.01 -12.24
C ARG A 140 13.99 3.32 -11.40
N ASN A 141 14.52 2.29 -10.75
CA ASN A 141 15.74 2.42 -10.00
C ASN A 141 16.96 2.52 -10.93
N ARG A 142 17.87 3.45 -10.67
CA ARG A 142 19.08 3.68 -11.49
C ARG A 142 20.21 2.69 -11.19
N SER A 143 20.24 2.11 -9.99
CA SER A 143 21.32 1.20 -9.54
C SER A 143 20.92 -0.27 -9.57
N SER A 144 19.67 -0.60 -9.94
CA SER A 144 19.17 -1.97 -9.96
C SER A 144 18.21 -2.21 -11.14
N SER A 145 17.74 -3.45 -11.26
CA SER A 145 16.71 -3.79 -12.25
C SER A 145 15.29 -3.40 -11.82
N ALA A 146 15.10 -2.89 -10.60
CA ALA A 146 13.78 -2.58 -10.04
C ALA A 146 13.02 -1.54 -10.88
N ALA A 147 11.74 -1.83 -11.14
CA ALA A 147 10.87 -0.98 -11.95
C ALA A 147 9.40 -1.14 -11.56
N GLY A 148 8.59 -0.12 -11.85
CA GLY A 148 7.16 -0.11 -11.62
C GLY A 148 6.75 0.38 -10.23
N PRO A 149 5.43 0.40 -9.94
CA PRO A 149 4.91 0.90 -8.67
C PRO A 149 5.33 0.05 -7.45
N PHE A 150 5.68 -1.22 -7.67
CA PHE A 150 6.15 -2.14 -6.62
C PHE A 150 7.64 -2.50 -6.74
N GLN A 151 8.39 -1.80 -7.60
CA GLN A 151 9.84 -1.96 -7.76
C GLN A 151 10.33 -3.41 -7.92
N PHE A 152 9.59 -4.23 -8.67
CA PHE A 152 9.98 -5.62 -8.89
C PHE A 152 11.34 -5.72 -9.58
N LEU A 153 12.26 -6.50 -9.00
CA LEU A 153 13.49 -6.91 -9.67
C LEU A 153 13.16 -7.84 -10.84
N GLU A 154 13.98 -7.79 -11.89
CA GLU A 154 13.77 -8.59 -13.10
C GLU A 154 13.61 -10.08 -12.79
N ARG A 155 14.52 -10.66 -12.00
CA ARG A 155 14.49 -12.10 -11.71
C ARG A 155 13.23 -12.50 -10.95
N THR A 156 12.85 -11.71 -9.95
CA THR A 156 11.62 -11.93 -9.16
C THR A 156 10.39 -11.83 -10.05
N TRP A 157 10.35 -10.81 -10.91
CA TRP A 157 9.26 -10.62 -11.86
C TRP A 157 9.12 -11.80 -12.81
N LEU A 158 10.21 -12.24 -13.44
CA LEU A 158 10.16 -13.35 -14.39
C LEU A 158 9.70 -14.66 -13.72
N ASP A 159 10.16 -14.97 -12.51
CA ASP A 159 9.68 -16.17 -11.82
C ASP A 159 8.20 -16.08 -11.46
N LEU A 160 7.78 -14.95 -10.89
CA LEU A 160 6.39 -14.75 -10.46
C LEU A 160 5.43 -14.71 -11.67
N PHE A 161 5.80 -14.00 -12.73
CA PHE A 161 5.04 -13.89 -13.97
C PHE A 161 4.94 -15.25 -14.69
N ARG A 162 6.00 -16.07 -14.66
CA ARG A 162 5.94 -17.44 -15.18
C ARG A 162 4.88 -18.27 -14.47
N ARG A 163 4.76 -18.11 -13.14
CA ARG A 163 3.85 -18.92 -12.30
C ARG A 163 2.41 -18.41 -12.34
N HIS A 164 2.21 -17.10 -12.44
CA HIS A 164 0.88 -16.48 -12.29
C HIS A 164 0.38 -15.70 -13.50
N GLY A 165 1.22 -15.39 -14.49
CA GLY A 165 0.86 -14.52 -15.61
C GLY A 165 -0.36 -15.02 -16.39
N ALA A 166 -0.52 -16.34 -16.50
CA ALA A 166 -1.71 -16.94 -17.12
C ALA A 166 -3.03 -16.55 -16.42
N ALA A 167 -3.04 -16.43 -15.09
CA ALA A 167 -4.22 -16.00 -14.33
C ALA A 167 -4.63 -14.55 -14.62
N TYR A 168 -3.73 -13.76 -15.22
CA TYR A 168 -3.97 -12.39 -15.65
C TYR A 168 -4.08 -12.26 -17.18
N GLY A 169 -4.39 -13.36 -17.88
CA GLY A 169 -4.54 -13.36 -19.34
C GLY A 169 -3.23 -13.31 -20.12
N GLN A 170 -2.07 -13.41 -19.44
CA GLN A 170 -0.74 -13.35 -20.05
C GLN A 170 -0.11 -14.73 -20.26
N GLY A 171 -0.93 -15.75 -20.56
CA GLY A 171 -0.50 -17.15 -20.63
C GLY A 171 0.60 -17.39 -21.66
N GLU A 172 0.45 -16.83 -22.86
CA GLU A 172 1.45 -16.90 -23.94
C GLU A 172 2.79 -16.34 -23.48
N LEU A 173 2.82 -15.11 -22.95
CA LEU A 173 4.05 -14.49 -22.46
C LEU A 173 4.66 -15.25 -21.27
N ALA A 174 3.83 -15.76 -20.36
CA ALA A 174 4.29 -16.54 -19.22
C ALA A 174 4.96 -17.87 -19.65
N SER A 175 4.41 -18.54 -20.65
CA SER A 175 4.97 -19.79 -21.19
C SER A 175 6.32 -19.60 -21.89
N ALA A 176 6.63 -18.39 -22.37
CA ALA A 176 7.93 -18.06 -22.95
C ALA A 176 9.07 -18.01 -21.91
N ILE A 177 8.75 -18.01 -20.61
CA ILE A 177 9.72 -17.97 -19.52
C ILE A 177 10.14 -19.40 -19.14
N GLN A 178 11.39 -19.72 -19.41
CA GLN A 178 12.01 -20.98 -18.98
C GLN A 178 12.65 -20.82 -17.60
N SER A 179 12.68 -21.90 -16.83
CA SER A 179 13.45 -21.93 -15.58
C SER A 179 14.44 -23.08 -15.61
N ARG A 180 15.72 -22.78 -15.36
CA ARG A 180 16.77 -23.80 -15.15
C ARG A 180 17.38 -23.59 -13.79
N ASN A 181 17.40 -24.63 -12.96
CA ASN A 181 17.94 -24.59 -11.60
C ASN A 181 17.35 -23.44 -10.75
N GLY A 182 16.07 -23.13 -10.93
CA GLY A 182 15.37 -22.04 -10.24
C GLY A 182 15.71 -20.64 -10.76
N ILE A 183 16.42 -20.52 -11.89
CA ILE A 183 16.76 -19.24 -12.51
C ILE A 183 15.83 -19.03 -13.72
N PRO A 184 14.90 -18.06 -13.67
CA PRO A 184 14.03 -17.75 -14.79
C PRO A 184 14.79 -17.00 -15.90
N SER A 185 14.47 -17.30 -17.15
CA SER A 185 15.09 -16.71 -18.34
C SER A 185 14.14 -16.74 -19.52
N VAL A 186 14.27 -15.79 -20.43
CA VAL A 186 13.49 -15.71 -21.68
C VAL A 186 14.49 -15.70 -22.83
N LYS A 187 14.33 -16.63 -23.78
CA LYS A 187 15.29 -16.81 -24.89
C LYS A 187 15.24 -15.65 -25.89
N ASP A 188 14.04 -15.22 -26.26
CA ASP A 188 13.84 -14.11 -27.20
C ASP A 188 13.98 -12.75 -26.48
N PRO A 189 14.95 -11.90 -26.88
CA PRO A 189 15.13 -10.58 -26.28
C PRO A 189 13.93 -9.65 -26.43
N ALA A 190 13.16 -9.74 -27.52
CA ALA A 190 11.97 -8.91 -27.75
C ALA A 190 10.85 -9.28 -26.78
N VAL A 191 10.56 -10.59 -26.67
CA VAL A 191 9.59 -11.12 -25.70
C VAL A 191 10.01 -10.79 -24.27
N ARG A 192 11.30 -10.92 -23.95
CA ARG A 192 11.84 -10.54 -22.64
C ARG A 192 11.56 -9.07 -22.32
N ARG A 193 11.78 -8.15 -23.27
CA ARG A 193 11.47 -6.73 -23.08
C ARG A 193 9.98 -6.50 -22.84
N GLN A 194 9.10 -7.16 -23.59
CA GLN A 194 7.66 -7.07 -23.40
C GLN A 194 7.23 -7.52 -22.01
N ILE A 195 7.70 -8.69 -21.56
CA ILE A 195 7.41 -9.20 -20.21
C ILE A 195 7.91 -8.23 -19.13
N LEU A 196 9.11 -7.67 -19.28
CA LEU A 196 9.66 -6.76 -18.27
C LEU A 196 9.01 -5.38 -18.25
N ALA A 197 8.44 -4.94 -19.38
CA ALA A 197 7.68 -3.69 -19.47
C ALA A 197 6.36 -3.78 -18.69
N LEU A 198 5.78 -4.97 -18.56
CA LEU A 198 4.56 -5.20 -17.78
C LEU A 198 4.71 -4.92 -16.27
N ARG A 199 5.93 -4.70 -15.77
CA ARG A 199 6.13 -4.15 -14.42
C ARG A 199 5.60 -2.72 -14.25
N HIS A 200 5.40 -2.00 -15.35
CA HIS A 200 4.79 -0.67 -15.33
C HIS A 200 3.27 -0.72 -15.49
N ASP A 201 2.70 -1.88 -15.81
CA ASP A 201 1.26 -2.09 -15.79
C ASP A 201 0.80 -2.14 -14.32
N VAL A 202 -0.02 -1.17 -13.93
CA VAL A 202 -0.37 -0.91 -12.53
C VAL A 202 -1.20 -2.04 -11.93
N ASP A 203 -2.24 -2.48 -12.65
CA ASP A 203 -3.18 -3.49 -12.17
C ASP A 203 -2.50 -4.86 -12.09
N LEU A 204 -1.74 -5.22 -13.12
CA LEU A 204 -0.98 -6.45 -13.15
C LEU A 204 0.11 -6.46 -12.06
N SER A 205 0.83 -5.35 -11.88
CA SER A 205 1.86 -5.25 -10.85
C SER A 205 1.29 -5.31 -9.45
N ALA A 206 0.12 -4.70 -9.19
CA ALA A 206 -0.59 -4.83 -7.94
C ALA A 206 -1.03 -6.28 -7.69
N GLY A 207 -1.59 -6.95 -8.71
CA GLY A 207 -1.97 -8.35 -8.64
C GLY A 207 -0.78 -9.26 -8.31
N MET A 208 0.35 -9.04 -8.99
CA MET A 208 1.59 -9.75 -8.72
C MET A 208 2.12 -9.46 -7.30
N ALA A 209 2.07 -8.22 -6.82
CA ALA A 209 2.45 -7.87 -5.45
C ALA A 209 1.60 -8.62 -4.42
N ALA A 210 0.29 -8.69 -4.64
CA ALA A 210 -0.60 -9.48 -3.80
C ALA A 210 -0.22 -10.98 -3.81
N ARG A 211 0.05 -11.57 -4.98
CA ARG A 211 0.50 -12.97 -5.08
C ARG A 211 1.81 -13.21 -4.35
N TYR A 212 2.80 -12.33 -4.52
CA TYR A 212 4.09 -12.42 -3.85
C TYR A 212 3.94 -12.40 -2.32
N LEU A 213 3.12 -11.48 -1.80
CA LEU A 213 2.84 -11.37 -0.37
C LEU A 213 2.08 -12.60 0.17
N SER A 214 1.11 -13.11 -0.58
CA SER A 214 0.39 -14.35 -0.22
C SER A 214 1.35 -15.52 -0.10
N GLU A 215 2.23 -15.72 -1.07
CA GLU A 215 3.18 -16.85 -1.03
C GLU A 215 4.19 -16.73 0.11
N GLY A 216 4.65 -15.52 0.39
CA GLY A 216 5.51 -15.26 1.55
C GLY A 216 4.81 -15.62 2.86
N ARG A 217 3.53 -15.25 2.97
CA ARG A 217 2.66 -15.59 4.11
C ARG A 217 2.51 -17.11 4.24
N ASP A 218 2.11 -17.80 3.17
CA ASP A 218 1.87 -19.25 3.18
C ASP A 218 3.13 -20.02 3.60
N ARG A 219 4.29 -19.67 3.02
CA ARG A 219 5.58 -20.28 3.40
C ARG A 219 5.97 -19.97 4.84
N LEU A 220 5.60 -18.80 5.37
CA LEU A 220 5.83 -18.48 6.77
C LEU A 220 4.94 -19.32 7.68
N GLU A 221 3.65 -19.47 7.36
CA GLU A 221 2.72 -20.34 8.08
C GLU A 221 3.20 -21.80 8.09
N GLU A 222 3.64 -22.31 6.94
CA GLU A 222 4.25 -23.64 6.83
C GLU A 222 5.48 -23.81 7.72
N ARG A 223 6.31 -22.76 7.83
CA ARG A 223 7.51 -22.76 8.66
C ARG A 223 7.22 -22.57 10.13
N LEU A 224 6.13 -21.90 10.52
CA LEU A 224 5.75 -21.69 11.92
C LEU A 224 4.78 -22.76 12.44
N LYS A 225 4.09 -23.49 11.55
CA LYS A 225 3.04 -24.47 11.86
C LYS A 225 1.85 -23.86 12.61
N ARG A 226 1.56 -22.58 12.34
CA ARG A 226 0.40 -21.85 12.84
C ARG A 226 0.03 -20.72 11.87
N PRO A 227 -1.21 -20.20 11.93
CA PRO A 227 -1.56 -18.97 11.22
C PRO A 227 -0.61 -17.83 11.57
N VAL A 228 -0.29 -17.00 10.58
CA VAL A 228 0.55 -15.80 10.77
C VAL A 228 -0.30 -14.54 10.79
N SER A 229 0.11 -13.55 11.58
CA SER A 229 -0.48 -12.22 11.50
C SER A 229 0.02 -11.46 10.25
N GLU A 230 -0.71 -10.43 9.85
CA GLU A 230 -0.28 -9.51 8.78
C GLU A 230 1.09 -8.89 9.11
N THR A 231 1.33 -8.52 10.37
CA THR A 231 2.62 -7.99 10.83
C THR A 231 3.75 -8.99 10.66
N GLU A 232 3.55 -10.26 11.02
CA GLU A 232 4.56 -11.32 10.82
C GLU A 232 4.86 -11.55 9.34
N SER A 233 3.83 -11.51 8.50
CA SER A 233 4.00 -11.59 7.05
C SER A 233 4.81 -10.41 6.50
N ARG A 234 4.58 -9.19 7.00
CA ARG A 234 5.40 -8.02 6.66
C ARG A 234 6.83 -8.13 7.17
N ILE A 235 7.06 -8.77 8.32
CA ILE A 235 8.41 -9.08 8.81
C ILE A 235 9.11 -10.05 7.84
N ALA A 236 8.40 -11.05 7.31
CA ALA A 236 8.92 -11.94 6.28
C ALA A 236 9.25 -11.21 4.97
N TYR A 237 8.47 -10.21 4.58
CA TYR A 237 8.81 -9.37 3.42
C TYR A 237 10.19 -8.68 3.59
N VAL A 238 10.49 -8.19 4.79
CA VAL A 238 11.75 -7.46 5.07
C VAL A 238 12.93 -8.41 5.25
N LEU A 239 12.76 -9.47 6.04
CA LEU A 239 13.83 -10.37 6.47
C LEU A 239 13.98 -11.62 5.59
N GLY A 240 13.07 -11.81 4.64
CA GLY A 240 12.82 -13.09 4.00
C GLY A 240 12.08 -14.06 4.92
N VAL A 241 11.32 -14.98 4.33
CA VAL A 241 10.49 -15.96 5.06
C VAL A 241 11.30 -16.79 6.07
N GLY A 242 12.49 -17.27 5.68
CA GLY A 242 13.35 -18.04 6.59
C GLY A 242 13.91 -17.21 7.75
N GLY A 243 14.30 -15.96 7.49
CA GLY A 243 14.81 -15.06 8.51
C GLY A 243 13.74 -14.67 9.52
N ALA A 244 12.54 -14.33 9.04
CA ALA A 244 11.39 -14.06 9.88
C ALA A 244 11.00 -15.26 10.74
N ALA A 245 10.88 -16.46 10.16
CA ALA A 245 10.56 -17.67 10.91
C ALA A 245 11.59 -17.93 12.03
N LYS A 246 12.89 -17.77 11.74
CA LYS A 246 13.96 -17.94 12.73
C LYS A 246 13.84 -16.92 13.87
N LEU A 247 13.62 -15.65 13.53
CA LEU A 247 13.50 -14.57 14.52
C LEU A 247 12.25 -14.73 15.39
N ILE A 248 11.10 -15.04 14.79
CA ILE A 248 9.83 -15.21 15.50
C ILE A 248 9.91 -16.40 16.46
N ARG A 249 10.40 -17.55 16.00
CA ARG A 249 10.61 -18.73 16.87
C ARG A 249 11.57 -18.43 18.02
N ALA A 250 12.64 -17.68 17.76
CA ALA A 250 13.56 -17.27 18.81
C ALA A 250 12.91 -16.30 19.80
N ALA A 251 12.06 -15.36 19.34
CA ALA A 251 11.32 -14.47 20.24
C ALA A 251 10.36 -15.25 21.17
N GLU A 252 9.77 -16.35 20.68
CA GLU A 252 8.87 -17.21 21.47
C GLU A 252 9.64 -18.12 22.45
N SER A 253 10.74 -18.73 22.02
CA SER A 253 11.44 -19.79 22.78
C SER A 253 12.69 -19.33 23.52
N SER A 254 13.33 -18.26 23.06
CA SER A 254 14.59 -17.73 23.58
C SER A 254 14.62 -16.20 23.45
N PRO A 255 13.68 -15.49 24.12
CA PRO A 255 13.40 -14.06 23.86
C PRO A 255 14.61 -13.14 24.04
N ARG A 256 15.60 -13.55 24.84
CA ARG A 256 16.83 -12.82 25.15
C ARG A 256 18.00 -13.13 24.21
N ALA A 257 17.85 -14.05 23.26
CA ALA A 257 18.89 -14.35 22.27
C ALA A 257 19.19 -13.10 21.42
N ALA A 258 20.47 -12.86 21.12
CA ALA A 258 20.88 -11.73 20.31
C ALA A 258 20.39 -11.87 18.86
N ALA A 259 19.57 -10.93 18.38
CA ALA A 259 18.97 -11.01 17.05
C ALA A 259 20.01 -10.91 15.93
N ALA A 260 21.11 -10.18 16.17
CA ALA A 260 22.18 -10.02 15.20
C ALA A 260 22.98 -11.31 15.01
N GLU A 261 23.15 -12.12 16.05
CA GLU A 261 23.75 -13.46 15.95
C GLU A 261 22.82 -14.44 15.21
N LEU A 262 21.52 -14.33 15.40
CA LEU A 262 20.53 -15.15 14.70
C LEU A 262 20.49 -14.83 13.19
N LEU A 263 20.59 -13.55 12.82
CA LEU A 263 20.45 -13.06 11.45
C LEU A 263 21.59 -12.10 11.06
N PRO A 264 22.85 -12.58 10.97
CA PRO A 264 24.01 -11.70 10.82
C PRO A 264 24.05 -10.94 9.48
N ALA A 265 23.52 -11.53 8.41
CA ALA A 265 23.41 -10.84 7.13
C ALA A 265 22.38 -9.69 7.19
N ALA A 266 21.20 -9.95 7.78
CA ALA A 266 20.17 -8.93 7.94
C ALA A 266 20.63 -7.80 8.88
N ALA A 267 21.34 -8.15 9.96
CA ALA A 267 21.90 -7.19 10.90
C ALA A 267 22.95 -6.26 10.27
N ARG A 268 23.80 -6.79 9.37
CA ARG A 268 24.75 -5.97 8.61
C ARG A 268 24.06 -5.00 7.66
N SER A 269 23.06 -5.47 6.91
CA SER A 269 22.32 -4.63 5.96
C SER A 269 21.39 -3.63 6.64
N ASN A 270 20.88 -3.96 7.83
CA ASN A 270 19.85 -3.20 8.52
C ASN A 270 20.22 -2.93 9.98
N ARG A 271 21.41 -2.35 10.23
CA ARG A 271 21.92 -2.13 11.60
C ARG A 271 20.91 -1.46 12.52
N GLY A 272 20.15 -0.48 12.03
CA GLY A 272 19.13 0.22 12.84
C GLY A 272 17.96 -0.65 13.32
N LEU A 273 17.78 -1.87 12.80
CA LEU A 273 16.76 -2.82 13.25
C LEU A 273 17.28 -3.81 14.30
N PHE A 274 18.60 -4.05 14.31
CA PHE A 274 19.24 -5.10 15.11
C PHE A 274 20.08 -4.54 16.26
N TYR A 275 20.37 -3.25 16.26
CA TYR A 275 21.16 -2.59 17.29
C TYR A 275 20.40 -1.38 17.85
N ASP A 276 20.51 -1.16 19.15
CA ASP A 276 20.06 0.06 19.79
C ASP A 276 20.93 1.24 19.32
N ARG A 277 20.31 2.35 18.94
CA ARG A 277 21.04 3.49 18.36
C ARG A 277 21.85 4.28 19.38
N ALA A 278 21.40 4.34 20.62
CA ALA A 278 22.06 5.13 21.65
C ALA A 278 23.25 4.38 22.24
N SER A 279 23.04 3.11 22.60
CA SER A 279 24.05 2.29 23.28
C SER A 279 24.89 1.43 22.34
N GLY A 280 24.46 1.22 21.08
CA GLY A 280 25.09 0.27 20.16
C GLY A 280 24.88 -1.21 20.53
N ARG A 281 24.13 -1.49 21.61
CA ARG A 281 23.86 -2.84 22.10
C ARG A 281 23.04 -3.64 21.08
N GLU A 282 23.36 -4.92 20.96
CA GLU A 282 22.53 -5.87 20.22
C GLU A 282 21.14 -6.02 20.84
N LEU A 283 20.14 -5.88 19.99
CA LEU A 283 18.75 -6.12 20.35
C LEU A 283 18.52 -7.62 20.44
N THR A 284 17.72 -8.00 21.43
CA THR A 284 17.27 -9.37 21.58
C THR A 284 16.21 -9.72 20.53
N ALA A 285 15.96 -11.01 20.31
CA ALA A 285 14.94 -11.48 19.37
C ALA A 285 13.57 -10.82 19.62
N SER A 286 13.13 -10.78 20.88
CA SER A 286 11.86 -10.14 21.25
C SER A 286 11.88 -8.62 21.02
N GLU A 287 12.99 -7.93 21.31
CA GLU A 287 13.12 -6.49 21.08
C GLU A 287 13.12 -6.15 19.59
N THR A 288 13.72 -6.98 18.74
CA THR A 288 13.73 -6.80 17.29
C THR A 288 12.34 -7.02 16.69
N VAL A 289 11.61 -8.07 17.08
CA VAL A 289 10.21 -8.27 16.65
C VAL A 289 9.32 -7.10 17.08
N ALA A 290 9.43 -6.67 18.33
CA ALA A 290 8.65 -5.54 18.84
C ALA A 290 8.99 -4.23 18.11
N ARG A 291 10.26 -4.01 17.76
CA ARG A 291 10.70 -2.83 16.99
C ARG A 291 10.18 -2.85 15.57
N LEU A 292 10.23 -3.99 14.89
CA LEU A 292 9.68 -4.15 13.54
C LEU A 292 8.17 -3.89 13.53
N THR A 293 7.45 -4.48 14.49
CA THR A 293 6.00 -4.27 14.66
C THR A 293 5.67 -2.80 14.85
N ARG A 294 6.29 -2.13 15.84
CA ARG A 294 6.05 -0.71 16.09
C ARG A 294 6.38 0.17 14.89
N ARG A 295 7.50 -0.11 14.22
CA ARG A 295 7.89 0.64 13.02
C ARG A 295 6.82 0.52 11.94
N MET A 296 6.34 -0.70 11.67
CA MET A 296 5.33 -0.95 10.66
C MET A 296 3.99 -0.27 10.95
N ASP A 297 3.61 -0.20 12.23
CA ASP A 297 2.41 0.52 12.67
C ASP A 297 2.58 2.04 12.53
N THR A 298 3.75 2.58 12.89
CA THR A 298 4.06 4.01 12.72
C THR A 298 4.10 4.39 11.26
N ASP A 299 4.79 3.62 10.41
CA ASP A 299 4.90 3.89 8.97
C ASP A 299 3.51 3.90 8.31
N GLN A 300 2.60 3.00 8.71
CA GLN A 300 1.20 3.01 8.26
C GLN A 300 0.46 4.27 8.70
N LYS A 301 0.57 4.68 9.97
CA LYS A 301 -0.10 5.88 10.49
C LYS A 301 0.40 7.15 9.80
N GLU A 302 1.72 7.32 9.68
CA GLU A 302 2.30 8.48 9.02
C GLU A 302 1.91 8.56 7.53
N MET A 303 1.84 7.41 6.85
CA MET A 303 1.35 7.37 5.47
C MET A 303 -0.08 7.89 5.38
N PHE A 304 -0.98 7.45 6.26
CA PHE A 304 -2.36 7.93 6.26
C PHE A 304 -2.47 9.42 6.57
N GLU A 305 -1.69 9.92 7.53
CA GLU A 305 -1.64 11.35 7.82
C GLU A 305 -1.19 12.15 6.60
N ARG A 306 -0.20 11.66 5.85
CA ARG A 306 0.28 12.32 4.63
C ARG A 306 -0.76 12.31 3.51
N ILE A 307 -1.46 11.19 3.32
CA ILE A 307 -2.53 11.10 2.32
C ILE A 307 -3.69 12.02 2.71
N ALA A 308 -4.07 12.05 3.99
CA ALA A 308 -5.10 12.95 4.50
C ALA A 308 -4.70 14.43 4.35
N GLN A 309 -3.44 14.80 4.65
CA GLN A 309 -2.93 16.16 4.44
C GLN A 309 -2.89 16.55 2.95
N ALA A 310 -2.56 15.61 2.06
CA ALA A 310 -2.61 15.84 0.63
C ALA A 310 -4.05 15.95 0.08
N ALA A 311 -5.02 15.34 0.78
CA ALA A 311 -6.44 15.37 0.45
C ALA A 311 -7.12 16.67 0.84
N GLU A 312 -6.58 17.37 1.85
CA GLU A 312 -7.15 18.63 2.28
C GLU A 312 -7.05 19.64 1.14
N PRO A 313 -8.17 20.26 0.72
CA PRO A 313 -8.12 21.31 -0.28
C PRO A 313 -7.20 22.41 0.26
N ARG A 314 -6.14 22.74 -0.49
CA ARG A 314 -5.40 23.98 -0.26
C ARG A 314 -6.42 25.11 -0.41
N VAL A 315 -6.92 25.61 0.70
CA VAL A 315 -7.69 26.85 0.73
C VAL A 315 -6.71 27.92 0.24
N ARG A 316 -6.79 28.25 -1.06
CA ARG A 316 -6.22 29.52 -1.54
C ARG A 316 -7.06 30.60 -0.88
N LEU A 317 -6.47 31.34 0.05
CA LEU A 317 -7.07 32.59 0.53
C LEU A 317 -7.09 33.67 -0.58
N ASP A 318 -6.42 33.44 -1.71
CA ASP A 318 -6.31 34.41 -2.79
C ASP A 318 -6.92 33.86 -4.09
N GLY A 319 -8.22 34.10 -4.24
CA GLY A 319 -8.98 33.87 -5.48
C GLY A 319 -10.20 34.77 -5.64
N GLY A 320 -10.49 35.61 -4.64
CA GLY A 320 -11.47 36.69 -4.71
C GLY A 320 -10.79 38.02 -4.32
N PRO A 321 -11.33 39.17 -4.74
CA PRO A 321 -10.77 40.46 -4.35
C PRO A 321 -10.70 40.55 -2.82
N SER A 322 -9.52 40.89 -2.30
CA SER A 322 -9.23 40.91 -0.86
C SER A 322 -10.27 41.72 -0.08
N PRO A 323 -10.77 41.24 1.07
CA PRO A 323 -11.82 41.91 1.86
C PRO A 323 -11.35 43.17 2.60
N LEU A 324 -10.19 43.73 2.25
CA LEU A 324 -9.62 44.94 2.86
C LEU A 324 -9.73 46.19 1.97
N SER A 325 -10.48 46.14 0.87
CA SER A 325 -10.74 47.33 0.03
C SER A 325 -11.78 48.32 0.61
N SER A 326 -12.23 48.15 1.86
CA SER A 326 -13.28 48.97 2.46
C SER A 326 -12.77 50.10 3.39
N PHE A 327 -11.47 50.32 3.52
CA PHE A 327 -10.97 51.56 4.16
C PHE A 327 -10.87 52.72 3.15
N GLN A 328 -12.05 53.31 2.92
CA GLN A 328 -12.28 54.76 2.97
C GLN A 328 -11.40 55.66 2.09
N SER A 329 -11.91 55.97 0.89
CA SER A 329 -11.70 57.29 0.29
C SER A 329 -12.46 58.32 1.14
N ALA A 330 -11.75 58.99 2.05
CA ALA A 330 -12.23 60.23 2.65
C ALA A 330 -12.14 61.34 1.59
N ALA A 331 -13.30 61.77 1.12
CA ALA A 331 -13.43 62.94 0.27
C ALA A 331 -13.02 64.22 1.04
N LEU A 332 -12.03 64.92 0.52
CA LEU A 332 -11.86 66.36 0.66
C LEU A 332 -11.97 66.87 -0.79
N GLY A 333 -13.09 67.46 -1.18
CA GLY A 333 -13.38 68.86 -0.92
C GLY A 333 -12.75 69.69 -2.03
N GLY A 334 -13.49 69.90 -3.13
CA GLY A 334 -12.99 70.61 -4.30
C GLY A 334 -12.94 72.13 -4.12
N THR A 335 -12.14 72.79 -4.96
CA THR A 335 -12.41 74.14 -5.52
C THR A 335 -11.49 74.44 -6.71
N ALA A 336 -12.10 74.97 -7.77
CA ALA A 336 -11.61 76.02 -8.67
C ALA A 336 -10.53 75.72 -9.73
N GLY A 337 -10.94 75.83 -11.02
CA GLY A 337 -10.53 76.99 -11.83
C GLY A 337 -9.67 76.75 -13.08
N MET A 338 -10.15 77.32 -14.19
CA MET A 338 -9.42 77.84 -15.38
C MET A 338 -8.98 76.88 -16.50
N ASP A 339 -9.83 76.83 -17.54
CA ASP A 339 -9.62 77.38 -18.90
C ASP A 339 -8.29 77.22 -19.68
N ALA A 340 -8.51 76.92 -20.97
CA ALA A 340 -7.85 77.45 -22.18
C ALA A 340 -6.69 76.68 -22.83
N ASP A 341 -6.96 76.31 -24.10
CA ASP A 341 -6.17 76.48 -25.33
C ASP A 341 -4.71 76.03 -25.42
N GLY A 342 -4.39 75.39 -26.56
CA GLY A 342 -3.01 75.39 -27.06
C GLY A 342 -2.69 74.27 -28.03
N ALA A 343 -2.83 74.55 -29.33
CA ALA A 343 -2.32 73.76 -30.44
C ALA A 343 -0.78 73.61 -30.44
N SER A 344 -0.29 72.55 -31.11
CA SER A 344 0.73 72.58 -32.18
C SER A 344 1.65 71.35 -32.14
N GLU A 345 1.42 70.41 -33.06
CA GLU A 345 2.36 70.06 -34.15
C GLU A 345 3.85 70.32 -33.89
N TYR A 346 4.66 69.26 -33.78
CA TYR A 346 6.02 69.21 -34.34
C TYR A 346 6.39 67.80 -34.79
N GLU A 347 6.81 67.79 -36.05
CA GLU A 347 7.34 66.76 -36.92
C GLU A 347 8.71 66.18 -36.52
N ASN A 348 8.98 65.00 -37.08
CA ASN A 348 10.27 64.49 -37.60
C ASN A 348 11.38 64.03 -36.64
N GLY A 349 11.94 62.88 -36.98
CA GLY A 349 13.25 62.45 -36.49
C GLY A 349 13.56 60.97 -36.69
N ASP A 350 13.89 60.61 -37.93
CA ASP A 350 14.52 59.34 -38.33
C ASP A 350 15.68 58.88 -37.43
N GLY A 351 15.91 57.56 -37.36
CA GLY A 351 17.22 57.03 -36.92
C GLY A 351 17.25 55.60 -36.39
N ASN A 352 17.17 54.62 -37.30
CA ASN A 352 17.75 53.27 -37.13
C ASN A 352 19.31 53.39 -37.10
N PRO A 353 20.18 52.35 -36.94
CA PRO A 353 20.05 50.96 -36.46
C PRO A 353 21.23 50.47 -35.54
N PHE A 354 21.19 49.16 -35.21
CA PHE A 354 22.29 48.23 -34.88
C PHE A 354 22.80 48.13 -33.43
N GLY A 355 22.91 46.88 -32.98
CA GLY A 355 23.66 46.43 -31.81
C GLY A 355 23.17 45.09 -31.30
#